data_AF-A0A2N6BDM3-F1
#
_entry.id   AF-A0A2N6BDM3-F1
#
_cell.length_a   1.000
_cell.length_b   1.000
_cell.length_c   1.000
_cell.angle_alpha   90.00
_cell.angle_beta   90.00
_cell.angle_gamma   90.00
#
_symmetry.space_group_name_H-M   'P 1'
#
loop_
_entity.id
_entity.type
_entity.pdbx_description
1 polymer ?
#
loop_
_entity_poly.entity_id
_entity_poly.type
_entity_poly.pdbx_seq_one_letter_code
_entity_poly.pdbx_strand_id
1 'polypeptide(L)'
;MKTSRSLALALIFLLIQLPALAAPIGDQLSTSVELSEEERASLEPMLAHYYGMRGAKEVLAEVIENCAGCGCREGCLTDVVSHLIKRMRAGKSDQEAGEDILSALSAAKGYCNDKGIDPAEANLSRAVASHLDALDKKDGAVTPSPMVR
;
A
#
# COMPACT_ATOMS: atom_id res chain seq x y z
N MET A 1 19.04 57.25 28.86
CA MET A 1 17.98 56.31 28.45
C MET A 1 18.38 55.72 27.11
N LYS A 2 18.76 54.44 27.06
CA LYS A 2 19.10 53.73 25.81
C LYS A 2 18.39 52.39 25.83
N THR A 3 17.39 52.27 24.97
CA THR A 3 16.46 51.16 24.85
C THR A 3 17.17 49.94 24.26
N SER A 4 17.34 48.90 25.08
CA SER A 4 17.81 47.58 24.63
C SER A 4 16.63 46.82 24.03
N ARG A 5 16.40 47.00 22.73
CA ARG A 5 15.46 46.22 21.92
C ARG A 5 16.19 45.02 21.31
N SER A 6 16.50 44.00 22.10
CA SER A 6 17.19 42.78 21.59
C SER A 6 16.47 41.46 21.89
N LEU A 7 15.21 41.49 22.31
CA LEU A 7 14.46 40.28 22.69
C LEU A 7 13.45 39.78 21.65
N ALA A 8 13.21 40.51 20.56
CA ALA A 8 12.18 40.15 19.59
C ALA A 8 12.64 39.21 18.45
N LEU A 9 13.95 38.98 18.30
CA LEU A 9 14.48 38.22 17.16
C LEU A 9 14.61 36.70 17.40
N ALA A 10 14.42 36.21 18.62
CA ALA A 10 14.52 34.78 18.92
C ALA A 10 13.23 33.99 18.63
N LEU A 11 12.07 34.66 18.53
CA LEU A 11 10.76 34.00 18.35
C LEU A 11 10.39 33.71 16.89
N ILE A 12 11.07 34.33 15.92
CA ILE A 12 10.81 34.09 14.48
C ILE A 12 11.57 32.85 13.97
N PHE A 13 12.68 32.48 14.60
CA PHE A 13 13.47 31.32 14.18
C PHE A 13 12.84 29.97 14.60
N LEU A 14 11.85 29.97 15.51
CA LEU A 14 11.19 28.75 15.98
C LEU A 14 9.97 28.34 15.15
N LEU A 15 9.44 29.22 14.27
CA LEU A 15 8.30 28.93 13.40
C LEU A 15 8.69 28.44 12.00
N ILE A 16 9.99 28.30 11.71
CA ILE A 16 10.50 27.82 10.42
C ILE A 16 10.78 26.30 10.44
N GLN A 17 10.49 25.62 11.55
CA GLN A 17 10.48 24.16 11.67
C GLN A 17 9.08 23.59 11.36
N LEU A 18 8.29 24.25 10.50
CA LEU A 18 7.24 23.53 9.79
C LEU A 18 7.97 22.55 8.86
N PRO A 19 7.72 21.23 8.92
CA PRO A 19 8.18 20.37 7.86
C PRO A 19 7.64 20.99 6.59
N ALA A 20 8.56 21.37 5.69
CA ALA A 20 8.23 21.76 4.34
C ALA A 20 7.12 20.82 3.87
N LEU A 21 6.02 21.40 3.38
CA LEU A 21 4.89 20.70 2.77
C LEU A 21 5.47 19.60 1.88
N ALA A 22 5.67 18.40 2.41
CA ALA A 22 6.19 17.31 1.63
C ALA A 22 5.08 17.06 0.63
N ALA A 23 5.43 17.03 -0.66
CA ALA A 23 4.46 16.63 -1.66
C ALA A 23 3.82 15.31 -1.18
N PRO A 24 2.49 15.14 -1.32
CA PRO A 24 1.80 13.90 -1.00
C PRO A 24 2.66 12.71 -1.43
N ILE A 25 2.80 11.71 -0.57
CA ILE A 25 3.58 10.50 -0.86
C ILE A 25 3.10 9.87 -2.17
N GLY A 26 1.79 9.94 -2.44
CA GLY A 26 1.20 9.56 -3.72
C GLY A 26 1.82 10.24 -4.95
N ASP A 27 2.24 11.50 -4.83
CA ASP A 27 2.90 12.26 -5.92
C ASP A 27 4.38 11.89 -6.11
N GLN A 28 4.98 11.28 -5.08
CA GLN A 28 6.35 10.81 -5.13
C GLN A 28 6.47 9.39 -5.69
N LEU A 29 5.34 8.70 -5.89
CA LEU A 29 5.30 7.38 -6.54
C LEU A 29 5.64 7.54 -8.02
N SER A 30 6.79 7.01 -8.41
CA SER A 30 7.16 6.89 -9.82
C SER A 30 6.50 5.64 -10.37
N THR A 31 5.19 5.73 -10.64
CA THR A 31 4.44 4.70 -11.34
C THR A 31 4.20 5.14 -12.78
N SER A 32 4.13 4.19 -13.70
CA SER A 32 3.71 4.41 -15.08
C SER A 32 2.23 4.79 -15.21
N VAL A 33 1.50 4.78 -14.10
CA VAL A 33 0.06 5.04 -14.01
C VAL A 33 -0.20 6.32 -13.23
N GLU A 34 -0.90 7.26 -13.86
CA GLU A 34 -1.37 8.45 -13.14
C GLU A 34 -2.51 8.06 -12.18
N LEU A 35 -2.35 8.43 -10.91
CA LEU A 35 -3.38 8.33 -9.88
C LEU A 35 -4.24 9.59 -9.89
N SER A 36 -5.56 9.44 -9.78
CA SER A 36 -6.45 10.58 -9.64
C SER A 36 -6.20 11.32 -8.32
N GLU A 37 -6.72 12.55 -8.18
CA GLU A 37 -6.64 13.29 -6.90
C GLU A 37 -7.35 12.54 -5.77
N GLU A 38 -8.51 11.93 -6.07
CA GLU A 38 -9.30 11.15 -5.12
C GLU A 38 -8.60 9.85 -4.71
N GLU A 39 -7.97 9.16 -5.66
CA GLU A 39 -7.15 7.96 -5.39
C GLU A 39 -5.97 8.31 -4.50
N ARG A 40 -5.25 9.40 -4.81
CA ARG A 40 -4.13 9.88 -3.98
C ARG A 40 -4.59 10.22 -2.57
N ALA A 41 -5.64 11.02 -2.43
CA ALA A 41 -6.16 11.42 -1.12
C ALA A 41 -6.59 10.22 -0.27
N SER A 42 -7.19 9.20 -0.90
CA SER A 42 -7.64 7.97 -0.23
C SER A 42 -6.45 7.08 0.16
N LEU A 43 -5.41 7.03 -0.68
CA LEU A 43 -4.22 6.21 -0.45
C LEU A 43 -3.26 6.82 0.55
N GLU A 44 -3.16 8.15 0.62
CA GLU A 44 -2.17 8.89 1.41
C GLU A 44 -1.97 8.38 2.86
N PRO A 45 -3.02 8.16 3.68
CA PRO A 45 -2.83 7.64 5.04
C PRO A 45 -2.26 6.22 5.06
N MET A 46 -2.59 5.39 4.08
CA MET A 46 -2.06 4.03 3.95
C MET A 46 -0.62 4.04 3.43
N LEU A 47 -0.30 4.93 2.48
CA LEU A 47 1.06 5.13 1.99
C LEU A 47 1.99 5.53 3.13
N ALA A 48 1.59 6.53 3.93
CA ALA A 48 2.35 6.93 5.11
C ALA A 48 2.59 5.76 6.07
N HIS A 49 1.57 4.93 6.30
CA HIS A 49 1.69 3.74 7.15
C HIS A 49 2.63 2.67 6.54
N TYR A 50 2.52 2.42 5.24
CA TYR A 50 3.37 1.48 4.50
C TYR A 50 4.85 1.86 4.56
N TYR A 51 5.19 3.12 4.26
CA TYR A 51 6.57 3.60 4.36
C TYR A 51 7.05 3.66 5.82
N GLY A 52 6.16 3.93 6.79
CA GLY A 52 6.46 3.83 8.21
C GLY A 52 6.87 2.41 8.65
N MET A 53 6.40 1.37 7.95
CA MET A 53 6.80 -0.03 8.14
C MET A 53 8.04 -0.42 7.31
N ARG A 54 8.74 0.55 6.70
CA ARG A 54 9.87 0.34 5.79
C ARG A 54 9.51 -0.38 4.50
N GLY A 55 8.28 -0.23 4.02
CA GLY A 55 7.89 -0.67 2.69
C GLY A 55 8.72 0.03 1.60
N ALA A 56 9.11 -0.71 0.58
CA ALA A 56 9.88 -0.22 -0.55
C ALA A 56 8.96 0.42 -1.58
N LYS A 57 9.44 1.51 -2.19
CA LYS A 57 8.69 2.25 -3.20
C LYS A 57 8.40 1.38 -4.43
N GLU A 58 9.35 0.54 -4.80
CA GLU A 58 9.34 -0.31 -5.98
C GLU A 58 8.23 -1.37 -5.91
N VAL A 59 8.10 -2.04 -4.76
CA VAL A 59 7.06 -3.05 -4.53
C VAL A 59 5.67 -2.43 -4.60
N LEU A 60 5.48 -1.29 -3.95
CA LEU A 60 4.21 -0.59 -3.97
C LEU A 60 3.86 -0.08 -5.37
N ALA A 61 4.84 0.45 -6.10
CA ALA A 61 4.66 0.89 -7.47
C ALA A 61 4.20 -0.27 -8.36
N GLU A 62 4.85 -1.43 -8.27
CA GLU A 62 4.51 -2.64 -9.02
C GLU A 62 3.08 -3.13 -8.70
N VAL A 63 2.68 -3.12 -7.42
CA VAL A 63 1.31 -3.47 -7.02
C VAL A 63 0.28 -2.51 -7.62
N ILE A 64 0.52 -1.19 -7.55
CA ILE A 64 -0.38 -0.17 -8.09
C ILE A 64 -0.51 -0.31 -9.62
N GLU A 65 0.60 -0.51 -10.32
CA GLU A 65 0.62 -0.72 -11.77
C GLU A 65 -0.18 -1.96 -12.18
N ASN A 66 -0.03 -3.07 -11.45
CA ASN A 66 -0.78 -4.29 -11.71
C ASN A 66 -2.28 -4.13 -11.42
N CYS A 67 -2.66 -3.44 -10.35
CA CYS A 67 -4.06 -3.09 -10.07
C CYS A 67 -4.66 -2.28 -11.23
N ALA A 68 -3.99 -1.20 -11.62
CA ALA A 68 -4.43 -0.32 -12.68
C ALA A 68 -4.53 -1.02 -14.05
N GLY A 69 -3.57 -1.89 -14.37
CA GLY A 69 -3.58 -2.72 -15.58
C GLY A 69 -4.71 -3.75 -15.61
N CYS A 70 -5.38 -3.98 -14.49
CA CYS A 70 -6.58 -4.81 -14.38
C CYS A 70 -7.86 -3.98 -14.16
N GLY A 71 -7.80 -2.65 -14.28
CA GLY A 71 -8.96 -1.78 -14.03
C GLY A 71 -9.37 -1.68 -12.55
N CYS A 72 -8.55 -2.18 -11.61
CA CYS A 72 -8.78 -2.03 -10.17
C CYS A 72 -8.38 -0.61 -9.73
N ARG A 73 -9.38 0.28 -9.69
CA ARG A 73 -9.25 1.71 -9.36
C ARG A 73 -9.99 2.07 -8.07
N GLU A 74 -9.75 3.28 -7.56
CA GLU A 74 -10.48 3.86 -6.43
C GLU A 74 -10.51 2.94 -5.19
N GLY A 75 -11.71 2.50 -4.76
CA GLY A 75 -11.90 1.61 -3.62
C GLY A 75 -11.21 0.26 -3.78
N CYS A 76 -11.15 -0.28 -5.00
CA CYS A 76 -10.46 -1.54 -5.27
C CYS A 76 -8.95 -1.40 -5.00
N LEU A 77 -8.35 -0.30 -5.46
CA LEU A 77 -6.94 -0.01 -5.24
C LEU A 77 -6.63 0.16 -3.74
N THR A 78 -7.50 0.88 -3.04
CA THR A 78 -7.44 1.07 -1.59
C THR A 78 -7.47 -0.26 -0.83
N ASP A 79 -8.38 -1.16 -1.19
CA ASP A 79 -8.50 -2.48 -0.58
C ASP A 79 -7.24 -3.32 -0.78
N VAL A 80 -6.68 -3.33 -2.00
CA VAL A 80 -5.46 -4.11 -2.30
C VAL A 80 -4.26 -3.59 -1.52
N VAL A 81 -4.07 -2.26 -1.44
CA VAL A 81 -3.00 -1.66 -0.63
C VAL A 81 -3.20 -1.95 0.87
N SER A 82 -4.45 -1.97 1.35
CA SER A 82 -4.78 -2.38 2.71
C SER A 82 -4.38 -3.84 2.98
N HIS A 83 -4.60 -4.75 2.03
CA HIS A 83 -4.16 -6.13 2.12
C HIS A 83 -2.63 -6.27 2.17
N LEU A 84 -1.90 -5.50 1.35
CA LEU A 84 -0.43 -5.43 1.38
C LEU A 84 0.06 -5.05 2.79
N ILE A 85 -0.48 -3.96 3.34
CA ILE A 85 -0.16 -3.49 4.70
C ILE A 85 -0.49 -4.54 5.76
N LYS A 86 -1.63 -5.23 5.63
CA LYS A 86 -2.04 -6.30 6.56
C LYS A 86 -1.03 -7.45 6.58
N ARG A 87 -0.49 -7.83 5.42
CA ARG A 87 0.53 -8.89 5.28
C ARG A 87 1.84 -8.50 5.97
N MET A 88 2.30 -7.27 5.78
CA MET A 88 3.49 -6.75 6.48
C MET A 88 3.28 -6.71 8.00
N ARG A 89 2.09 -6.30 8.46
CA ARG A 89 1.72 -6.34 9.89
C ARG A 89 1.70 -7.75 10.46
N ALA A 90 1.45 -8.77 9.65
CA ALA A 90 1.54 -10.17 10.04
C ALA A 90 2.98 -10.69 10.09
N GLY A 91 3.98 -9.85 9.83
CA GLY A 91 5.40 -10.19 9.95
C GLY A 91 6.07 -10.60 8.65
N LYS A 92 5.36 -10.56 7.51
CA LYS A 92 5.98 -10.78 6.20
C LYS A 92 6.87 -9.59 5.83
N SER A 93 7.97 -9.85 5.14
CA SER A 93 8.75 -8.78 4.52
C SER A 93 7.94 -8.08 3.42
N ASP A 94 8.37 -6.89 3.05
CA ASP A 94 7.73 -6.12 1.99
C ASP A 94 7.70 -6.87 0.64
N GLN A 95 8.82 -7.50 0.28
CA GLN A 95 8.89 -8.36 -0.92
C GLN A 95 7.89 -9.50 -0.86
N GLU A 96 7.86 -10.29 0.23
CA GLU A 96 6.95 -11.43 0.37
C GLU A 96 5.48 -10.97 0.34
N ALA A 97 5.17 -9.85 0.99
CA ALA A 97 3.84 -9.27 0.98
C ALA A 97 3.44 -8.80 -0.43
N GLY A 98 4.36 -8.18 -1.17
CA GLY A 98 4.19 -7.79 -2.56
C GLY A 98 3.95 -8.98 -3.47
N GLU A 99 4.77 -10.02 -3.38
CA GLU A 99 4.65 -11.25 -4.15
C GLU A 99 3.30 -11.95 -3.92
N ASP A 100 2.84 -12.04 -2.67
CA ASP A 100 1.52 -12.58 -2.35
C ASP A 100 0.40 -11.82 -3.06
N ILE A 101 0.48 -10.49 -3.07
CA ILE A 101 -0.52 -9.60 -3.69
C ILE A 101 -0.47 -9.72 -5.21
N LEU A 102 0.72 -9.70 -5.81
CA LEU A 102 0.89 -9.84 -7.26
C LEU A 102 0.44 -11.22 -7.76
N SER A 103 0.74 -12.27 -7.01
CA SER A 103 0.23 -13.63 -7.28
C SER A 103 -1.30 -13.65 -7.22
N ALA A 104 -1.90 -13.04 -6.20
CA ALA A 104 -3.35 -12.96 -6.05
C ALA A 104 -4.01 -12.18 -7.20
N LEU A 105 -3.44 -11.04 -7.60
CA LEU A 105 -3.90 -10.24 -8.74
C LEU A 105 -3.81 -11.02 -10.05
N SER A 106 -2.70 -11.72 -10.28
CA SER A 106 -2.50 -12.57 -11.47
C SER A 106 -3.52 -13.71 -11.54
N ALA A 107 -3.77 -14.39 -10.41
CA ALA A 107 -4.79 -15.44 -10.31
C ALA A 107 -6.20 -14.90 -10.56
N ALA A 108 -6.53 -13.74 -10.00
CA ALA A 108 -7.81 -13.08 -10.21
C ALA A 108 -8.00 -12.68 -11.69
N LYS A 109 -6.96 -12.13 -12.32
CA LYS A 109 -6.96 -11.79 -13.75
C LYS A 109 -7.15 -13.03 -14.63
N GLY A 110 -6.44 -14.12 -14.33
CA GLY A 110 -6.59 -15.40 -15.03
C GLY A 110 -8.03 -15.91 -14.97
N TYR A 111 -8.64 -15.88 -13.77
CA TYR A 111 -10.04 -16.27 -13.60
C TYR A 111 -11.01 -15.39 -14.42
N CYS A 112 -10.80 -14.07 -14.44
CA CYS A 112 -11.65 -13.15 -15.22
C CYS A 112 -11.55 -13.45 -16.72
N ASN A 113 -10.32 -13.62 -17.23
CA ASN A 113 -10.07 -13.97 -18.63
C ASN A 113 -10.73 -15.31 -19.02
N ASP A 114 -10.59 -16.34 -18.18
CA ASP A 114 -11.17 -17.67 -18.44
C ASP A 114 -12.70 -17.65 -18.46
N LYS A 115 -13.31 -16.71 -17.73
CA LYS A 115 -14.77 -16.53 -17.65
C LYS A 115 -15.30 -15.49 -18.63
N GLY A 116 -14.44 -14.79 -19.37
CA GLY A 116 -14.83 -13.67 -20.23
C GLY A 116 -15.45 -12.51 -19.45
N ILE A 117 -15.06 -12.33 -18.19
CA ILE A 117 -15.51 -11.24 -17.32
C ILE A 117 -14.48 -10.11 -17.41
N ASP A 118 -14.95 -8.86 -17.52
CA ASP A 118 -14.06 -7.71 -17.40
C ASP A 118 -13.46 -7.67 -15.97
N PRO A 119 -12.13 -7.70 -15.82
CA PRO A 119 -11.49 -7.58 -14.52
C PRO A 119 -11.96 -6.35 -13.72
N ALA A 120 -12.29 -5.23 -14.37
CA ALA A 120 -12.83 -4.04 -13.70
C ALA A 120 -14.21 -4.31 -13.07
N GLU A 121 -15.02 -5.18 -13.67
CA GLU A 121 -16.35 -5.56 -13.17
C GLU A 121 -16.30 -6.71 -12.15
N ALA A 122 -15.19 -7.45 -12.10
CA ALA A 122 -15.09 -8.71 -11.37
C ALA A 122 -14.93 -8.60 -9.84
N ASN A 123 -15.01 -7.39 -9.26
CA ASN A 123 -14.67 -7.14 -7.86
C ASN A 123 -13.28 -7.74 -7.50
N LEU A 124 -12.24 -7.33 -8.23
CA LEU A 124 -10.87 -7.84 -8.07
C LEU A 124 -10.38 -7.86 -6.64
N SER A 125 -10.68 -6.84 -5.82
CA SER A 125 -10.28 -6.80 -4.42
C SER A 125 -10.82 -7.99 -3.61
N ARG A 126 -12.06 -8.44 -3.88
CA ARG A 126 -12.64 -9.64 -3.25
C ARG A 126 -11.95 -10.92 -3.72
N ALA A 127 -11.60 -11.03 -4.99
CA ALA A 127 -10.88 -12.18 -5.52
C ALA A 127 -9.46 -12.27 -4.91
N VAL A 128 -8.77 -11.13 -4.81
CA VAL A 128 -7.48 -11.01 -4.12
C VAL A 128 -7.63 -11.44 -2.67
N ALA A 129 -8.59 -10.88 -1.92
CA ALA A 129 -8.84 -11.25 -0.53
C ALA A 129 -9.06 -12.77 -0.35
N SER A 130 -9.90 -13.37 -1.21
CA SER A 130 -10.18 -14.81 -1.17
C SER A 130 -8.93 -15.65 -1.45
N HIS A 131 -8.05 -15.20 -2.34
CA HIS A 131 -6.79 -15.89 -2.62
C HIS A 131 -5.83 -15.80 -1.43
N LEU A 132 -5.68 -14.61 -0.84
CA LEU A 132 -4.84 -14.39 0.33
C LEU A 132 -5.33 -15.23 1.53
N ASP A 133 -6.64 -15.30 1.76
CA ASP A 133 -7.21 -16.15 2.81
C ASP A 133 -6.92 -17.64 2.59
N ALA A 134 -6.84 -18.09 1.33
CA ALA A 134 -6.47 -19.45 1.00
C ALA A 134 -4.98 -19.71 1.24
N LEU A 135 -4.11 -18.74 0.95
CA LEU A 135 -2.68 -18.79 1.28
C LEU A 135 -2.47 -18.86 2.80
N ASP A 136 -3.19 -18.05 3.58
CA ASP A 136 -3.09 -18.04 5.05
C ASP A 136 -3.44 -19.39 5.65
N LYS A 137 -4.50 -20.03 5.13
CA LYS A 137 -4.90 -21.38 5.56
C LYS A 137 -3.85 -22.43 5.22
N LYS A 138 -3.18 -22.29 4.07
CA LYS A 138 -2.12 -23.19 3.63
C LYS A 138 -0.88 -23.03 4.51
N ASP A 139 -0.44 -21.79 4.76
CA ASP A 139 0.72 -21.47 5.59
C ASP A 139 0.50 -21.90 7.06
N GLY A 140 -0.70 -21.69 7.60
CA GLY A 140 -1.08 -22.13 8.95
C GLY A 140 -1.14 -23.66 9.10
N ALA A 141 -1.37 -24.40 8.01
CA ALA A 141 -1.37 -25.86 8.01
C ALA A 141 0.04 -26.48 7.98
N VAL A 142 1.10 -25.70 7.71
CA VAL A 142 2.50 -26.18 7.66
C VAL A 142 3.16 -26.19 9.06
N THR A 143 2.41 -26.45 10.13
CA THR A 143 3.01 -26.79 11.43
C THR A 143 3.11 -28.31 11.58
N PRO A 144 4.24 -28.97 11.23
CA PRO A 144 4.44 -30.35 11.62
C PRO A 144 5.00 -30.46 13.06
N SER A 145 4.31 -31.30 13.85
CA SER A 145 4.86 -32.31 14.80
C SER A 145 5.21 -31.88 16.25
N PRO A 146 5.09 -32.77 17.27
CA PRO A 146 5.46 -34.19 17.22
C PRO A 146 4.42 -35.22 17.68
N MET A 147 4.63 -36.44 17.17
CA MET A 147 4.11 -37.70 17.73
C MET A 147 4.34 -37.75 19.24
N VAL A 148 3.25 -37.87 19.99
CA VAL A 148 3.30 -38.13 21.42
C VAL A 148 3.27 -39.65 21.63
N ARG A 149 4.48 -40.15 21.99
CA ARG A 149 4.85 -41.42 22.65
C ARG A 149 4.66 -42.75 21.91
#